data_AF-V4ABE5-F1
#
_entry.id   AF-V4ABE5-F1
#
_cell.length_a   1.000
_cell.length_b   1.000
_cell.length_c   1.000
_cell.angle_alpha   90.00
_cell.angle_beta   90.00
_cell.angle_gamma   90.00
#
_symmetry.space_group_name_H-M   'P 1'
#
loop_
_entity.id
_entity.type
_entity.pdbx_description
1 polymer ?
#
loop_
_entity_poly.entity_id
_entity_poly.type
_entity_poly.pdbx_seq_one_letter_code
_entity_poly.pdbx_strand_id
1 'polypeptide(L)'
;MAEESSALLQFICNSLSIFVITVCIVIKLPQILSLIKAGSSKGLSLSSVLLEECGYSIMLTYHFARGYPITTYFEYTFLVLQDLIIILLILGYDDKFGISTLAYFASYLFVFISFSMGMVPDIFLTTAISLCTPLAMSSKLIQLFKIVKNQDPGQVSATTWGLAFCSTFARCITTLIQTGDKAVLINFSLSCFLNFSLTSLVIYYRHDKKKKFY
;
A
#
# COMPACT_ATOMS: atom_id res chain seq x y z
N MET A 1 -35.51 -6.57 -11.05
CA MET A 1 -35.07 -5.31 -10.42
C MET A 1 -34.02 -5.52 -9.33
N ALA A 2 -34.26 -6.33 -8.28
CA ALA A 2 -33.25 -6.61 -7.25
C ALA A 2 -32.02 -7.39 -7.79
N GLU A 3 -32.26 -8.37 -8.65
CA GLU A 3 -31.22 -9.21 -9.26
C GLU A 3 -30.33 -8.44 -10.24
N GLU A 4 -30.93 -7.55 -11.02
CA GLU A 4 -30.25 -6.65 -11.97
C GLU A 4 -29.39 -5.60 -11.24
N SER A 5 -29.89 -5.05 -10.13
CA SER A 5 -29.13 -4.15 -9.25
C SER A 5 -27.91 -4.85 -8.62
N SER A 6 -28.07 -6.11 -8.19
CA SER A 6 -26.96 -6.93 -7.67
C SER A 6 -25.90 -7.21 -8.73
N ALA A 7 -26.30 -7.55 -9.96
CA ALA A 7 -25.38 -7.81 -11.07
C ALA A 7 -24.57 -6.56 -11.45
N LEU A 8 -25.22 -5.40 -11.53
CA LEU A 8 -24.55 -4.12 -11.80
C LEU A 8 -23.53 -3.79 -10.71
N LEU A 9 -23.88 -3.97 -9.45
CA LEU A 9 -23.01 -3.73 -8.31
C LEU A 9 -21.75 -4.60 -8.36
N GLN A 10 -21.90 -5.90 -8.64
CA GLN A 10 -20.78 -6.83 -8.80
C GLN A 10 -19.89 -6.45 -9.99
N PHE A 11 -20.47 -6.05 -11.11
CA PHE A 11 -19.72 -5.59 -12.28
C PHE A 11 -18.87 -4.36 -11.97
N ILE A 12 -19.43 -3.38 -11.24
CA ILE A 12 -18.70 -2.19 -10.79
C ILE A 12 -17.55 -2.59 -9.85
N CYS A 13 -17.80 -3.45 -8.86
CA CYS A 13 -16.75 -3.91 -7.94
C CYS A 13 -15.61 -4.65 -8.64
N ASN A 14 -15.92 -5.51 -9.60
CA ASN A 14 -14.91 -6.23 -10.35
C ASN A 14 -14.09 -5.28 -11.22
N SER A 15 -14.75 -4.32 -11.89
CA SER A 15 -14.07 -3.29 -12.69
C SER A 15 -13.12 -2.43 -11.84
N LEU A 16 -13.57 -1.99 -10.67
CA LEU A 16 -12.76 -1.26 -9.70
C LEU A 16 -11.58 -2.09 -9.19
N SER A 17 -11.80 -3.35 -8.88
CA SER A 17 -10.74 -4.27 -8.42
C SER A 17 -9.68 -4.47 -9.50
N ILE A 18 -10.09 -4.71 -10.75
CA ILE A 18 -9.19 -4.86 -11.90
C ILE A 18 -8.39 -3.58 -12.14
N PHE A 19 -9.03 -2.41 -12.04
CA PHE A 19 -8.34 -1.13 -12.13
C PHE A 19 -7.23 -1.02 -11.07
N VAL A 20 -7.53 -1.28 -9.80
CA VAL A 20 -6.53 -1.22 -8.72
C VAL A 20 -5.40 -2.22 -8.95
N ILE A 21 -5.72 -3.47 -9.30
CA ILE A 21 -4.72 -4.51 -9.58
C ILE A 21 -3.78 -4.05 -10.70
N THR A 22 -4.34 -3.53 -11.80
CA THR A 22 -3.56 -3.05 -12.95
C THR A 22 -2.60 -1.93 -12.58
N VAL A 23 -3.06 -0.96 -11.78
CA VAL A 23 -2.21 0.13 -11.27
C VAL A 23 -1.09 -0.43 -10.40
N CYS A 24 -1.41 -1.34 -9.47
CA CYS A 24 -0.43 -1.91 -8.54
C CYS A 24 0.61 -2.81 -9.21
N ILE A 25 0.31 -3.44 -10.35
CA ILE A 25 1.29 -4.22 -11.13
C ILE A 25 2.46 -3.35 -11.60
N VAL A 26 2.22 -2.08 -11.90
CA VAL A 26 3.25 -1.20 -12.48
C VAL A 26 3.75 -0.12 -11.52
N ILE A 27 3.14 0.03 -10.34
CA ILE A 27 3.33 1.21 -9.48
C ILE A 27 4.76 1.34 -8.94
N LYS A 28 5.47 0.23 -8.67
CA LYS A 28 6.85 0.26 -8.15
C LYS A 28 7.90 0.17 -9.27
N LEU A 29 7.51 -0.08 -10.52
CA LEU A 29 8.46 -0.16 -11.65
C LEU A 29 9.30 1.12 -11.83
N PRO A 30 8.76 2.35 -11.72
CA PRO A 30 9.58 3.56 -11.79
C PRO A 30 10.65 3.62 -10.70
N GLN A 31 10.32 3.15 -9.49
CA GLN A 31 11.25 3.09 -8.37
C GLN A 31 12.37 2.06 -8.62
N ILE A 32 12.01 0.86 -9.10
CA ILE A 32 12.98 -0.18 -9.50
C ILE A 32 13.92 0.33 -10.59
N LEU A 33 13.37 0.93 -11.65
CA LEU A 33 14.17 1.47 -12.76
C LEU A 33 15.07 2.62 -12.31
N SER A 34 14.60 3.49 -11.41
CA SER A 34 15.40 4.58 -10.86
C SER A 34 16.58 4.03 -10.05
N LEU A 35 16.37 2.98 -9.27
CA LEU A 35 17.39 2.34 -8.45
C LEU A 35 18.47 1.68 -9.32
N ILE A 36 18.06 0.94 -10.35
CA ILE A 36 18.98 0.31 -11.32
C ILE A 36 19.80 1.37 -12.07
N LYS A 37 19.15 2.44 -12.55
CA LYS A 37 19.83 3.53 -13.29
C LYS A 37 20.82 4.30 -12.41
N ALA A 38 20.49 4.51 -11.14
CA ALA A 38 21.39 5.17 -10.20
C ALA A 38 22.57 4.28 -9.79
N GLY A 39 22.42 2.95 -9.84
CA GLY A 39 23.43 2.01 -9.37
C GLY A 39 23.74 2.15 -7.87
N SER A 40 22.82 2.73 -7.10
CA SER A 40 23.01 3.02 -5.67
C SER A 40 21.67 3.17 -4.97
N SER A 41 21.57 2.64 -3.75
CA SER A 41 20.45 2.78 -2.82
C SER A 41 20.38 4.15 -2.13
N LYS A 42 21.35 5.06 -2.36
CA LYS A 42 21.42 6.36 -1.67
C LYS A 42 20.12 7.15 -1.84
N GLY A 43 19.49 7.50 -0.72
CA GLY A 43 18.21 8.23 -0.68
C GLY A 43 16.98 7.34 -0.44
N LEU A 44 17.15 6.01 -0.45
CA LEU A 44 16.12 5.07 -0.03
C LEU A 44 16.42 4.53 1.38
N SER A 45 15.38 4.36 2.16
CA SER A 45 15.45 3.79 3.51
C SER A 45 15.04 2.32 3.45
N LEU A 46 15.99 1.40 3.66
CA LEU A 46 15.71 -0.04 3.73
C LEU A 46 14.60 -0.34 4.75
N SER A 47 14.68 0.26 5.95
CA SER A 47 13.67 0.07 6.99
C SER A 47 12.27 0.51 6.55
N SER A 48 12.16 1.56 5.72
CA SER A 48 10.88 2.00 5.20
C SER A 48 10.30 1.01 4.19
N VAL A 49 11.12 0.46 3.29
CA VAL A 49 10.67 -0.56 2.33
C VAL A 49 10.29 -1.87 3.05
N LEU A 50 11.03 -2.27 4.09
CA LEU A 50 10.69 -3.45 4.90
C LEU A 50 9.35 -3.27 5.66
N LEU A 51 9.02 -2.05 6.10
CA LEU A 51 7.74 -1.76 6.72
C LEU A 51 6.58 -1.80 5.71
N GLU A 52 6.80 -1.32 4.48
CA GLU A 52 5.83 -1.45 3.38
C GLU A 52 5.58 -2.92 3.04
N GLU A 53 6.65 -3.70 2.86
CA GLU A 53 6.62 -5.13 2.60
C GLU A 53 5.85 -5.90 3.68
N CYS A 54 6.10 -5.59 4.96
CA CYS A 54 5.36 -6.15 6.09
C CYS A 54 3.86 -5.84 6.01
N GLY A 55 3.49 -4.60 5.72
CA GLY A 55 2.09 -4.20 5.55
C GLY A 55 1.38 -4.94 4.41
N TYR A 56 2.02 -5.05 3.24
CA TYR A 56 1.46 -5.78 2.11
C TYR A 56 1.33 -7.28 2.37
N SER A 57 2.32 -7.87 3.04
CA SER A 57 2.31 -9.28 3.44
C SER A 57 1.17 -9.59 4.42
N ILE A 58 0.94 -8.70 5.40
CA ILE A 58 -0.18 -8.82 6.34
C ILE A 58 -1.52 -8.74 5.59
N MET A 59 -1.70 -7.77 4.69
CA MET A 59 -2.92 -7.63 3.90
C MET A 59 -3.19 -8.87 3.04
N LEU A 60 -2.18 -9.34 2.32
CA LEU A 60 -2.25 -10.53 1.47
C LEU A 60 -2.66 -11.76 2.29
N THR A 61 -1.94 -12.02 3.38
CA THR A 61 -2.15 -13.22 4.19
C THR A 61 -3.47 -13.18 4.94
N TYR A 62 -3.88 -12.01 5.43
CA TYR A 62 -5.17 -11.81 6.09
C TYR A 62 -6.34 -12.14 5.16
N HIS A 63 -6.34 -11.59 3.95
CA HIS A 63 -7.42 -11.85 2.99
C HIS A 63 -7.43 -13.30 2.51
N PHE A 64 -6.25 -13.88 2.28
CA PHE A 64 -6.12 -15.30 1.91
C PHE A 64 -6.66 -16.21 3.02
N ALA A 65 -6.25 -16.00 4.27
CA ALA A 65 -6.68 -16.81 5.41
C ALA A 65 -8.18 -16.66 5.73
N ARG A 66 -8.77 -15.49 5.45
CA ARG A 66 -10.22 -15.27 5.55
C ARG A 66 -11.02 -15.87 4.40
N GLY A 67 -10.37 -16.40 3.37
CA GLY A 67 -11.03 -16.98 2.20
C GLY A 67 -11.76 -15.96 1.34
N TYR A 68 -11.31 -14.71 1.32
CA TYR A 68 -11.95 -13.66 0.53
C TYR A 68 -11.74 -13.86 -0.98
N PRO A 69 -12.62 -13.28 -1.83
CA PRO A 69 -12.44 -13.34 -3.28
C PRO A 69 -11.10 -12.77 -3.69
N ILE A 70 -10.38 -13.46 -4.60
CA ILE A 70 -9.02 -13.09 -5.03
C ILE A 70 -8.94 -11.62 -5.48
N THR A 71 -9.97 -11.11 -6.16
CA THR A 71 -10.05 -9.72 -6.62
C THR A 71 -9.88 -8.67 -5.50
N THR A 72 -10.15 -9.04 -4.24
CA THR A 72 -10.05 -8.16 -3.07
C THR A 72 -8.65 -7.98 -2.51
N TYR A 73 -7.66 -8.76 -2.98
CA TYR A 73 -6.29 -8.69 -2.45
C TYR A 73 -5.19 -9.05 -3.44
N PHE A 74 -5.52 -9.49 -4.66
CA PHE A 74 -4.53 -9.99 -5.62
C PHE A 74 -3.43 -8.98 -5.95
N GLU A 75 -3.73 -7.68 -5.87
CA GLU A 75 -2.76 -6.61 -6.04
C GLU A 75 -1.60 -6.70 -5.04
N TYR A 76 -1.84 -7.19 -3.82
CA TYR A 76 -0.80 -7.33 -2.80
C TYR A 76 0.23 -8.38 -3.17
N THR A 77 -0.15 -9.39 -3.97
CA THR A 77 0.80 -10.36 -4.52
C THR A 77 1.87 -9.66 -5.36
N PHE A 78 1.45 -8.75 -6.25
CA PHE A 78 2.38 -7.99 -7.09
C PHE A 78 3.17 -6.96 -6.30
N LEU A 79 2.57 -6.34 -5.29
CA LEU A 79 3.24 -5.35 -4.45
C LEU A 79 4.34 -6.01 -3.61
N VAL A 80 4.05 -7.14 -2.96
CA VAL A 80 5.04 -7.96 -2.24
C VAL A 80 6.20 -8.34 -3.16
N LEU A 81 5.92 -8.89 -4.36
CA LEU A 81 6.98 -9.28 -5.28
C LEU A 81 7.85 -8.08 -5.72
N GLN A 82 7.24 -6.94 -6.03
CA GLN A 82 7.97 -5.73 -6.42
C GLN A 82 8.82 -5.16 -5.27
N ASP A 83 8.31 -5.16 -4.04
CA ASP A 83 9.05 -4.64 -2.87
C ASP A 83 10.19 -5.58 -2.47
N LEU A 84 10.01 -6.91 -2.56
CA LEU A 84 11.12 -7.86 -2.41
C LEU A 84 12.23 -7.62 -3.44
N ILE A 85 11.90 -7.29 -4.69
CA ILE A 85 12.90 -6.90 -5.71
C ILE A 85 13.65 -5.64 -5.28
N ILE A 86 12.93 -4.61 -4.80
CA ILE A 86 13.57 -3.36 -4.31
C ILE A 86 14.48 -3.65 -3.11
N ILE A 87 14.04 -4.46 -2.15
CA ILE A 87 14.82 -4.86 -0.98
C ILE A 87 16.11 -5.56 -1.42
N LEU A 88 16.01 -6.52 -2.34
CA LEU A 88 17.19 -7.24 -2.87
C LEU A 88 18.16 -6.29 -3.58
N LEU A 89 17.67 -5.34 -4.38
CA LEU A 89 18.52 -4.35 -5.02
C LEU A 89 19.22 -3.44 -4.00
N ILE A 90 18.51 -2.96 -2.97
CA ILE A 90 19.09 -2.15 -1.89
C ILE A 90 20.19 -2.93 -1.18
N LEU A 91 19.91 -4.18 -0.78
CA LEU A 91 20.88 -5.03 -0.09
C LEU A 91 22.10 -5.34 -0.96
N GLY A 92 21.91 -5.48 -2.28
CA GLY A 92 22.99 -5.68 -3.24
C GLY A 92 23.88 -4.46 -3.42
N TYR A 93 23.30 -3.27 -3.55
CA TYR A 93 24.08 -2.03 -3.68
C TYR A 93 24.76 -1.60 -2.37
N ASP A 94 24.25 -2.05 -1.23
CA ASP A 94 24.85 -1.81 0.09
C ASP A 94 25.88 -2.87 0.50
N ASP A 95 26.19 -3.85 -0.36
CA ASP A 95 27.05 -5.01 -0.06
C ASP A 95 26.62 -5.77 1.22
N LYS A 96 25.31 -5.82 1.48
CA LYS A 96 24.71 -6.48 2.66
C LYS A 96 24.28 -7.92 2.40
N PHE A 97 24.68 -8.52 1.28
CA PHE A 97 24.41 -9.93 1.03
C PHE A 97 25.28 -10.80 1.94
N GLY A 98 24.62 -11.57 2.81
CA GLY A 98 25.28 -12.46 3.75
C GLY A 98 24.29 -13.36 4.47
N ILE A 99 24.78 -14.16 5.41
CA ILE A 99 23.96 -15.11 6.20
C ILE A 99 22.81 -14.42 6.94
N SER A 100 23.01 -13.19 7.41
CA SER A 100 21.96 -12.40 8.07
C SER A 100 20.78 -12.12 7.14
N THR A 101 21.07 -11.77 5.89
CA THR A 101 20.05 -11.54 4.85
C THR A 101 19.31 -12.84 4.53
N LEU A 102 20.03 -13.97 4.36
CA LEU A 102 19.38 -15.27 4.14
C LEU A 102 18.47 -15.66 5.32
N ALA A 103 18.92 -15.46 6.56
CA ALA A 103 18.12 -15.72 7.76
C ALA A 103 16.87 -14.82 7.83
N TYR A 104 16.98 -13.55 7.43
CA TYR A 104 15.84 -12.65 7.32
C TYR A 104 14.81 -13.17 6.31
N PHE A 105 15.21 -13.50 5.08
CA PHE A 105 14.29 -14.03 4.07
C PHE A 105 13.69 -15.37 4.48
N ALA A 106 14.48 -16.27 5.06
CA ALA A 106 13.99 -17.56 5.56
C ALA A 106 12.98 -17.39 6.68
N SER A 107 13.24 -16.51 7.66
CA SER A 107 12.31 -16.22 8.75
C SER A 107 11.03 -15.56 8.25
N TYR A 108 11.13 -14.61 7.30
CA TYR A 108 9.99 -13.99 6.64
C TYR A 108 9.11 -15.04 5.93
N LEU A 109 9.71 -15.91 5.09
CA LEU A 109 8.96 -16.96 4.39
C LEU A 109 8.33 -17.95 5.37
N PHE A 110 9.04 -18.34 6.42
CA PHE A 110 8.51 -19.21 7.46
C PHE A 110 7.28 -18.62 8.14
N VAL A 111 7.33 -17.34 8.52
CA VAL A 111 6.19 -16.63 9.11
C VAL A 111 5.03 -16.54 8.11
N PHE A 112 5.31 -16.12 6.87
CA PHE A 112 4.31 -15.97 5.82
C PHE A 112 3.56 -17.28 5.52
N ILE A 113 4.30 -18.38 5.39
CA ILE A 113 3.74 -19.73 5.16
C ILE A 113 2.95 -20.20 6.38
N SER A 114 3.47 -19.99 7.60
CA SER A 114 2.79 -20.39 8.84
C SER A 114 1.41 -19.74 8.98
N PHE A 115 1.30 -18.44 8.66
CA PHE A 115 0.02 -17.76 8.64
C PHE A 115 -0.90 -18.25 7.51
N SER A 116 -0.34 -18.48 6.31
CA SER A 116 -1.11 -18.95 5.15
C SER A 116 -1.66 -20.37 5.30
N MET A 117 -0.93 -21.25 6.00
CA MET A 117 -1.35 -22.63 6.31
C MET A 117 -2.31 -22.70 7.52
N GLY A 118 -2.66 -21.57 8.14
CA GLY A 118 -3.53 -21.55 9.31
C GLY A 118 -2.89 -22.17 10.56
N MET A 119 -1.56 -22.28 10.61
CA MET A 119 -0.83 -22.83 11.75
C MET A 119 -0.79 -21.87 12.94
N VAL A 120 -1.10 -20.59 12.71
CA VAL A 120 -1.08 -19.53 13.71
C VAL A 120 -2.51 -19.21 14.17
N PRO A 121 -2.77 -19.06 15.48
CA PRO A 121 -4.09 -18.67 15.98
C PRO A 121 -4.61 -17.34 15.41
N ASP A 122 -5.93 -17.25 15.19
CA ASP A 122 -6.61 -16.11 14.57
C ASP A 122 -6.34 -14.76 15.27
N ILE A 123 -6.09 -14.79 16.58
CA ILE A 123 -5.77 -13.59 17.37
C ILE A 123 -4.52 -12.86 16.86
N PHE A 124 -3.51 -13.60 16.39
CA PHE A 124 -2.31 -12.97 15.85
C PHE A 124 -2.58 -12.32 14.50
N LEU A 125 -3.43 -12.94 13.67
CA LEU A 125 -3.80 -12.44 12.36
C LEU A 125 -4.65 -11.15 12.47
N THR A 126 -5.63 -11.15 13.37
CA THR A 126 -6.46 -9.97 13.69
C THR A 126 -5.67 -8.84 14.36
N THR A 127 -4.67 -9.18 15.17
CA THR A 127 -3.74 -8.19 15.74
C THR A 127 -2.86 -7.59 14.65
N ALA A 128 -2.33 -8.41 13.73
CA ALA A 128 -1.48 -7.95 12.64
C ALA A 128 -2.21 -6.96 11.71
N ILE A 129 -3.44 -7.26 11.28
CA ILE A 129 -4.23 -6.35 10.45
C ILE A 129 -4.55 -5.04 11.18
N SER A 130 -4.79 -5.11 12.50
CA SER A 130 -5.04 -3.94 13.33
C SER A 130 -3.81 -3.03 13.42
N LEU A 131 -2.60 -3.61 13.46
CA LEU A 131 -1.32 -2.88 13.43
C LEU A 131 -0.97 -2.32 12.04
N CYS A 132 -1.49 -2.94 10.97
CA CYS A 132 -1.30 -2.42 9.61
C CYS A 132 -1.93 -1.02 9.44
N THR A 133 -3.02 -0.74 10.16
CA THR A 133 -3.73 0.55 10.13
C THR A 133 -2.87 1.72 10.64
N PRO A 134 -2.34 1.71 11.88
CA PRO A 134 -1.48 2.79 12.37
C PRO A 134 -0.21 2.92 11.53
N LEU A 135 0.39 1.81 11.07
CA LEU A 135 1.54 1.83 10.14
C LEU A 135 1.22 2.64 8.88
N ALA A 136 0.11 2.34 8.22
CA ALA A 136 -0.31 3.02 7.00
C ALA A 136 -0.69 4.50 7.23
N MET A 137 -1.11 4.87 8.45
CA MET A 137 -1.47 6.24 8.80
C MET A 137 -0.26 7.10 9.16
N SER A 138 0.72 6.57 9.91
CA SER A 138 1.84 7.35 10.43
C SER A 138 2.61 8.07 9.33
N SER A 139 2.90 7.41 8.20
CA SER A 139 3.61 8.03 7.07
C SER A 139 2.83 9.20 6.47
N LYS A 140 1.52 9.02 6.27
CA LYS A 140 0.61 10.04 5.71
C LYS A 140 0.43 11.22 6.65
N LEU A 141 0.30 10.97 7.95
CA LEU A 141 0.16 12.01 8.98
C LEU A 141 1.43 12.87 9.10
N ILE A 142 2.61 12.25 9.10
CA ILE A 142 3.88 12.98 9.08
C ILE A 142 3.97 13.86 7.84
N GLN A 143 3.58 13.34 6.67
CA GLN A 143 3.59 14.11 5.43
C GLN A 143 2.61 15.29 5.50
N LEU A 144 1.40 15.08 6.01
CA LEU A 144 0.38 16.11 6.15
C LEU A 144 0.87 17.23 7.08
N PHE A 145 1.40 16.87 8.24
CA PHE A 145 1.95 17.82 9.20
C PHE A 145 3.09 18.67 8.59
N LYS A 146 4.00 18.04 7.84
CA LYS A 146 5.09 18.77 7.16
C LYS A 146 4.56 19.80 6.16
N ILE A 147 3.56 19.42 5.35
CA ILE A 147 2.98 20.33 4.35
C ILE A 147 2.29 21.51 5.02
N VAL A 148 1.48 21.27 6.06
CA VAL A 148 0.77 22.33 6.78
C VAL A 148 1.77 23.26 7.49
N LYS A 149 2.76 22.70 8.20
CA LYS A 149 3.77 23.47 8.93
C LYS A 149 4.61 24.36 8.02
N ASN A 150 5.02 23.84 6.87
CA ASN A 150 5.90 24.55 5.96
C ASN A 150 5.14 25.37 4.89
N GLN A 151 3.81 25.21 4.80
CA GLN A 151 2.97 25.75 3.74
C GLN A 151 3.51 25.45 2.33
N ASP A 152 4.19 24.31 2.20
CA ASP A 152 4.91 23.92 1.00
C ASP A 152 4.79 22.41 0.80
N PRO A 153 4.18 21.96 -0.32
CA PRO A 153 4.12 20.55 -0.64
C PRO A 153 5.48 19.98 -1.09
N GLY A 154 6.47 20.83 -1.38
CA GLY A 154 7.79 20.40 -1.83
C GLY A 154 7.73 19.57 -3.11
N GLN A 155 8.45 18.45 -3.12
CA GLN A 155 8.51 17.53 -4.27
C GLN A 155 7.33 16.57 -4.35
N VAL A 156 6.36 16.67 -3.45
CA VAL A 156 5.20 15.78 -3.44
C VAL A 156 4.27 16.07 -4.61
N SER A 157 3.92 15.01 -5.36
CA SER A 157 3.03 15.10 -6.53
C SER A 157 1.56 14.95 -6.16
N ALA A 158 0.71 15.86 -6.66
CA ALA A 158 -0.75 15.77 -6.53
C ALA A 158 -1.28 14.52 -7.23
N THR A 159 -0.69 14.13 -8.35
CA THR A 159 -1.09 12.94 -9.12
C THR A 159 -0.87 11.67 -8.31
N THR A 160 0.25 11.56 -7.60
CA THR A 160 0.57 10.38 -6.78
C THR A 160 -0.44 10.20 -5.64
N TRP A 161 -0.71 11.26 -4.87
CA TRP A 161 -1.69 11.19 -3.80
C TRP A 161 -3.13 11.05 -4.30
N GLY A 162 -3.44 11.65 -5.45
CA GLY A 162 -4.74 11.51 -6.11
C GLY A 162 -5.01 10.07 -6.55
N LEU A 163 -4.03 9.41 -7.17
CA LEU A 163 -4.11 7.98 -7.51
C LEU A 163 -4.23 7.10 -6.26
N ALA A 164 -3.49 7.44 -5.19
CA ALA A 164 -3.62 6.75 -3.91
C ALA A 164 -5.03 6.90 -3.32
N PHE A 165 -5.61 8.10 -3.38
CA PHE A 165 -6.99 8.36 -2.98
C PHE A 165 -7.98 7.51 -3.77
N CYS A 166 -7.94 7.56 -5.11
CA CYS A 166 -8.82 6.77 -5.97
C CYS A 166 -8.71 5.27 -5.68
N SER A 167 -7.50 4.76 -5.49
CA SER A 167 -7.26 3.34 -5.19
C SER A 167 -7.85 2.95 -3.84
N THR A 168 -7.62 3.75 -2.79
CA THR A 168 -8.18 3.48 -1.46
C THR A 168 -9.70 3.65 -1.42
N PHE A 169 -10.25 4.58 -2.21
CA PHE A 169 -11.69 4.77 -2.33
C PHE A 169 -12.36 3.59 -3.02
N ALA A 170 -11.78 3.11 -4.12
CA ALA A 170 -12.20 1.88 -4.78
C ALA A 170 -12.19 0.69 -3.79
N ARG A 171 -11.16 0.59 -2.95
CA ARG A 171 -11.06 -0.46 -1.91
C ARG A 171 -12.09 -0.33 -0.81
N CYS A 172 -12.48 0.88 -0.40
CA CYS A 172 -13.61 1.05 0.53
C CYS A 172 -14.90 0.44 -0.05
N ILE A 173 -15.20 0.77 -1.31
CA ILE A 173 -16.41 0.28 -2.00
C ILE A 173 -16.36 -1.25 -2.16
N THR A 174 -15.26 -1.79 -2.69
CA THR A 174 -15.14 -3.24 -2.91
C THR A 174 -15.14 -4.01 -1.60
N THR A 175 -14.49 -3.51 -0.54
CA THR A 175 -14.49 -4.14 0.78
C THR A 175 -15.90 -4.18 1.37
N LEU A 176 -16.63 -3.05 1.33
CA LEU A 176 -18.01 -2.95 1.80
C LEU A 176 -18.93 -3.98 1.14
N ILE A 177 -18.74 -4.20 -0.17
CA ILE A 177 -19.64 -5.03 -0.97
C ILE A 177 -19.23 -6.50 -0.99
N GLN A 178 -17.93 -6.79 -1.10
CA GLN A 178 -17.43 -8.16 -1.34
C GLN A 178 -17.06 -8.91 -0.06
N THR A 179 -16.71 -8.21 1.03
CA THR A 179 -16.22 -8.86 2.27
C THR A 179 -16.98 -8.44 3.51
N GLY A 180 -17.38 -7.17 3.61
CA GLY A 180 -17.96 -6.59 4.82
C GLY A 180 -17.02 -6.55 6.03
N ASP A 181 -15.71 -6.79 5.85
CA ASP A 181 -14.76 -6.82 6.96
C ASP A 181 -14.51 -5.41 7.50
N LYS A 182 -14.89 -5.19 8.76
CA LYS A 182 -14.80 -3.89 9.44
C LYS A 182 -13.35 -3.45 9.67
N ALA A 183 -12.44 -4.36 10.00
CA ALA A 183 -11.05 -4.01 10.28
C ALA A 183 -10.36 -3.54 8.99
N VAL A 184 -10.55 -4.28 7.91
CA VAL A 184 -10.04 -3.92 6.58
C VAL A 184 -10.68 -2.61 6.09
N LEU A 185 -11.98 -2.46 6.27
CA LEU A 185 -12.70 -1.25 5.87
C LEU A 185 -12.22 -0.01 6.64
N ILE A 186 -11.96 -0.12 7.94
CA ILE A 186 -11.41 0.98 8.75
C ILE A 186 -10.04 1.40 8.22
N ASN A 187 -9.17 0.43 7.90
CA ASN A 187 -7.84 0.70 7.34
C ASN A 187 -7.96 1.49 6.01
N PHE A 188 -8.78 1.01 5.08
CA PHE A 188 -8.98 1.70 3.80
C PHE A 188 -9.66 3.06 3.96
N SER A 189 -10.63 3.19 4.87
CA SER A 189 -11.35 4.45 5.10
C SER A 189 -10.43 5.53 5.65
N LEU A 190 -9.62 5.20 6.66
CA LEU A 190 -8.64 6.13 7.24
C LEU A 190 -7.57 6.50 6.20
N SER A 191 -7.06 5.53 5.44
CA SER A 191 -6.12 5.80 4.35
C SER A 191 -6.74 6.68 3.26
N CYS A 192 -8.00 6.45 2.89
CA CYS A 192 -8.73 7.22 1.91
C CYS A 192 -8.90 8.68 2.35
N PHE A 193 -9.31 8.90 3.60
CA PHE A 193 -9.43 10.24 4.16
C PHE A 193 -8.09 10.99 4.13
N LEU A 194 -7.01 10.36 4.60
CA LEU A 194 -5.68 10.98 4.62
C LEU A 194 -5.15 11.26 3.21
N ASN A 195 -5.36 10.34 2.26
CA ASN A 195 -4.98 10.54 0.86
C ASN A 195 -5.74 11.71 0.22
N PHE A 196 -7.02 11.85 0.53
CA PHE A 196 -7.84 12.99 0.09
C PHE A 196 -7.33 14.32 0.67
N SER A 197 -7.06 14.37 1.98
CA SER A 197 -6.50 15.55 2.63
C SER A 197 -5.14 15.94 2.03
N LEU A 198 -4.25 14.98 1.82
CA LEU A 198 -2.94 15.22 1.21
C LEU A 198 -3.07 15.75 -0.21
N THR A 199 -3.91 15.13 -1.04
CA THR A 199 -4.17 15.59 -2.41
C THR A 199 -4.67 17.03 -2.42
N SER A 200 -5.64 17.35 -1.56
CA SER A 200 -6.23 18.68 -1.45
C SER A 200 -5.20 19.73 -1.03
N LEU A 201 -4.38 19.43 -0.01
CA LEU A 201 -3.32 20.33 0.47
C LEU A 201 -2.24 20.57 -0.58
N VAL A 202 -1.83 19.53 -1.31
CA VAL A 202 -0.82 19.67 -2.36
C VAL A 202 -1.33 20.56 -3.49
N ILE A 203 -2.59 20.42 -3.91
CA ILE A 203 -3.20 21.28 -4.93
C ILE A 203 -3.29 22.72 -4.43
N TYR A 204 -3.81 22.92 -3.21
CA TYR A 204 -4.01 24.24 -2.62
C TYR A 204 -2.71 25.05 -2.53
N TYR A 205 -1.67 24.51 -1.88
CA TYR A 205 -0.42 25.24 -1.68
C TYR A 205 0.41 25.39 -2.97
N ARG A 206 0.28 24.47 -3.94
CA ARG A 206 0.90 24.68 -5.27
C ARG A 206 0.25 25.85 -6.00
N HIS A 207 -1.06 26.00 -5.90
CA HIS A 207 -1.79 27.10 -6.53
C HIS A 207 -1.50 28.44 -5.84
N ASP A 208 -1.43 28.48 -4.50
CA ASP A 208 -1.04 29.69 -3.75
C ASP A 208 0.37 30.17 -4.10
N LYS A 209 1.34 29.24 -4.19
CA LYS A 209 2.70 29.59 -4.65
C LYS A 209 2.70 30.22 -6.03
N LYS A 210 1.98 29.65 -7.00
CA LYS A 210 1.89 30.24 -8.35
C LYS A 210 1.36 31.67 -8.30
N LYS A 211 0.32 31.94 -7.50
CA LYS A 211 -0.25 33.30 -7.34
C LYS A 211 0.71 34.31 -6.71
N LYS A 212 1.69 33.90 -5.89
CA LYS A 212 2.69 34.82 -5.32
C LYS A 212 3.81 35.20 -6.30
N PHE A 213 3.96 34.48 -7.41
CA PHE A 213 5.00 34.71 -8.43
C PHE A 213 4.46 35.39 -9.71
N TYR A 214 3.17 35.72 -9.76
CA TYR A 214 2.54 36.54 -10.80
C TYR A 214 1.97 37.81 -10.17
#